data_AF-A0A7V4FGC1-F1
#
_entry.id   AF-A0A7V4FGC1-F1
#
_cell.length_a   1.000
_cell.length_b   1.000
_cell.length_c   1.000
_cell.angle_alpha   90.00
_cell.angle_beta   90.00
_cell.angle_gamma   90.00
#
_symmetry.space_group_name_H-M   'P 1'
#
loop_
_entity.id
_entity.type
_entity.pdbx_description
1 polymer ?
#
loop_
_entity_poly.entity_id
_entity_poly.type
_entity_poly.pdbx_seq_one_letter_code
_entity_poly.pdbx_strand_id
1 'polypeptide(L)'
;MANFSVEVKKQTKYKAFLLTKRSVEEITQNTYLITFEEDFDFLPGQFCMVSVDGAGLTRKPYTLGRLNKMELAISVKIAGKGSEYIVKTNEKLNVLAPLGNPFVPESGNGAVIVAPSCLAEGIHLSEHFDIPLIVASRTELNDKIVKKLK
;
A
#
# COMPACT_ATOMS: atom_id res chain seq x y z
N MET A 1 24.55 14.30 10.58
CA MET A 1 24.03 14.72 9.26
C MET A 1 23.93 13.47 8.41
N ALA A 2 22.72 13.02 8.09
CA ALA A 2 22.55 11.91 7.16
C ALA A 2 22.71 12.44 5.73
N ASN A 3 23.50 11.77 4.91
CA ASN A 3 23.66 12.08 3.50
C ASN A 3 22.38 11.66 2.76
N PHE A 4 21.59 12.62 2.27
CA PHE A 4 20.36 12.38 1.50
C PHE A 4 20.60 12.28 -0.03
N SER A 5 21.84 12.13 -0.46
CA SER A 5 22.18 11.95 -1.87
C SER A 5 22.11 10.47 -2.24
N VAL A 6 20.96 10.01 -2.73
CA VAL A 6 20.86 8.70 -3.38
C VAL A 6 21.05 8.89 -4.88
N GLU A 7 22.12 8.33 -5.43
CA GLU A 7 22.27 8.14 -6.88
C GLU A 7 21.08 7.34 -7.41
N VAL A 8 20.25 7.96 -8.24
CA VAL A 8 19.14 7.29 -8.92
C VAL A 8 19.70 6.38 -10.01
N LYS A 9 20.07 5.15 -9.65
CA LYS A 9 20.37 4.10 -10.63
C LYS A 9 19.09 3.69 -11.37
N LYS A 10 19.00 4.05 -12.65
CA LYS A 10 18.20 3.35 -13.69
C LYS A 10 18.45 1.83 -13.54
N GLN A 11 17.51 0.89 -13.49
CA GLN A 11 16.09 0.83 -13.80
C GLN A 11 15.58 -0.45 -13.11
N THR A 12 14.76 -0.39 -12.05
CA THR A 12 14.20 -1.61 -11.45
C THR A 12 13.22 -2.21 -12.45
N LYS A 13 13.60 -3.33 -13.07
CA LYS A 13 12.71 -4.10 -13.95
C LYS A 13 11.56 -4.60 -13.08
N TYR A 14 10.36 -4.05 -13.25
CA TYR A 14 9.16 -4.55 -12.58
C TYR A 14 8.98 -6.04 -12.91
N LYS A 15 8.45 -6.79 -11.94
CA LYS A 15 8.16 -8.21 -12.07
C LYS A 15 6.67 -8.47 -11.93
N ALA A 16 6.23 -9.62 -12.42
CA ALA A 16 4.91 -10.15 -12.12
C ALA A 16 5.02 -11.05 -10.88
N PHE A 17 4.10 -10.86 -9.94
CA PHE A 17 3.96 -11.65 -8.72
C PHE A 17 2.55 -12.26 -8.68
N LEU A 18 2.45 -13.42 -8.05
CA LEU A 18 1.17 -14.02 -7.66
C LEU A 18 1.10 -13.95 -6.14
N LEU A 19 0.23 -13.10 -5.62
CA LEU A 19 0.13 -12.82 -4.19
C LEU A 19 -1.12 -13.49 -3.61
N THR A 20 -0.92 -14.22 -2.52
CA THR A 20 -1.94 -14.84 -1.70
C THR A 20 -2.31 -13.88 -0.57
N LYS A 21 -3.60 -13.59 -0.39
CA LYS A 21 -4.06 -12.69 0.68
C LYS A 21 -3.96 -13.40 2.02
N ARG A 22 -3.13 -12.87 2.91
CA ARG A 22 -3.00 -13.32 4.30
C ARG A 22 -4.16 -12.80 5.15
N SER A 23 -4.53 -11.54 4.96
CA SER A 23 -5.67 -10.94 5.67
C SER A 23 -6.36 -9.88 4.82
N VAL A 24 -7.65 -9.68 5.10
CA VAL A 24 -8.47 -8.60 4.54
C VAL A 24 -9.25 -7.98 5.70
N GLU A 25 -8.79 -6.83 6.18
CA GLU A 25 -9.37 -6.15 7.33
C GLU A 25 -10.06 -4.86 6.88
N GLU A 26 -11.29 -4.63 7.33
CA GLU A 26 -11.97 -3.36 7.02
C GLU A 26 -11.36 -2.22 7.83
N ILE A 27 -10.89 -1.19 7.13
CA ILE A 27 -10.40 0.07 7.69
C ILE A 27 -11.56 0.96 8.09
N THR A 28 -12.50 1.15 7.19
CA THR A 28 -13.73 1.92 7.34
C THR A 28 -14.61 1.64 6.12
N GLN A 29 -15.92 1.90 6.20
CA GLN A 29 -16.92 1.74 5.12
C GLN A 29 -16.35 1.48 3.71
N ASN A 30 -16.38 0.21 3.29
CA ASN A 30 -15.94 -0.25 1.97
C ASN A 30 -14.45 -0.01 1.63
N THR A 31 -13.61 0.19 2.63
CA THR A 31 -12.17 0.42 2.49
C THR A 31 -11.43 -0.59 3.35
N TYR A 32 -10.51 -1.33 2.74
CA TYR A 32 -9.89 -2.51 3.32
C TYR A 32 -8.37 -2.42 3.29
N LEU A 33 -7.73 -2.96 4.31
CA LEU A 33 -6.31 -3.24 4.38
C LEU A 33 -6.11 -4.71 4.00
N ILE A 34 -5.29 -4.96 3.00
CA ILE A 34 -4.98 -6.31 2.54
C ILE A 34 -3.50 -6.55 2.77
N THR A 35 -3.17 -7.62 3.50
CA THR A 35 -1.79 -8.10 3.66
C THR A 35 -1.58 -9.39 2.88
N PHE A 36 -0.33 -9.68 2.51
CA PHE A 36 0.02 -10.81 1.66
C PHE A 36 0.92 -11.83 2.36
N GLU A 37 0.92 -13.06 1.85
CA GLU A 37 1.82 -14.10 2.33
C GLU A 37 3.23 -13.91 1.77
N GLU A 38 3.31 -13.62 0.47
CA GLU A 38 4.53 -13.33 -0.26
C GLU A 38 4.99 -11.89 -0.06
N ASP A 39 6.27 -11.64 -0.35
CA ASP A 39 6.91 -10.35 -0.18
C ASP A 39 7.89 -10.05 -1.34
N PHE A 40 8.20 -8.78 -1.54
CA PHE A 40 9.22 -8.30 -2.47
C PHE A 40 9.73 -6.90 -2.10
N ASP A 41 10.92 -6.57 -2.59
CA ASP A 41 11.52 -5.26 -2.35
C ASP A 41 10.84 -4.15 -3.16
N PHE A 42 10.58 -3.02 -2.48
CA PHE A 42 10.13 -1.77 -3.07
C PHE A 42 10.63 -0.60 -2.22
N LEU A 43 10.66 0.59 -2.82
CA LEU A 43 11.01 1.83 -2.15
C LEU A 43 9.73 2.63 -1.80
N PRO A 44 9.77 3.49 -0.76
CA PRO A 44 8.63 4.31 -0.39
C PRO A 44 8.07 5.12 -1.56
N GLY A 45 6.75 5.29 -1.65
CA GLY A 45 6.08 6.00 -2.75
C GLY A 45 5.86 5.19 -4.03
N GLN A 46 6.37 3.95 -4.09
CA GLN A 46 6.10 3.05 -5.22
C GLN A 46 4.72 2.38 -5.11
N PHE A 47 4.22 1.91 -6.25
CA PHE A 47 2.90 1.29 -6.35
C PHE A 47 2.94 -0.01 -7.17
N CYS A 48 1.80 -0.70 -7.22
CA CYS A 48 1.62 -1.90 -8.01
C CYS A 48 0.36 -1.84 -8.88
N MET A 49 0.32 -2.64 -9.95
CA MET A 49 -0.85 -2.79 -10.82
C MET A 49 -1.44 -4.19 -10.67
N VAL A 50 -2.62 -4.28 -10.06
CA VAL A 50 -3.28 -5.55 -9.72
C VAL A 50 -4.28 -5.95 -10.81
N SER A 51 -4.18 -7.19 -11.30
CA SER A 51 -5.14 -7.78 -12.25
C SER A 51 -6.50 -8.02 -11.60
N VAL A 52 -7.56 -7.90 -12.39
CA VAL A 52 -8.95 -8.08 -11.94
C VAL A 52 -9.66 -9.24 -12.64
N ASP A 53 -8.91 -10.14 -13.28
CA ASP A 53 -9.38 -11.40 -13.89
C ASP A 53 -10.75 -11.34 -14.59
N GLY A 54 -10.94 -10.34 -15.46
CA GLY A 54 -12.17 -10.14 -16.22
C GLY A 54 -13.28 -9.34 -15.50
N ALA A 55 -13.18 -9.08 -14.20
CA ALA A 55 -14.07 -8.16 -13.47
C ALA A 55 -13.90 -6.67 -13.87
N GLY A 56 -13.03 -6.39 -14.83
CA GLY A 56 -12.84 -5.11 -15.48
C GLY A 56 -11.83 -5.20 -16.63
N LEU A 57 -11.76 -4.14 -17.44
CA LEU A 57 -10.88 -4.10 -18.62
C LEU A 57 -9.41 -3.84 -18.26
N THR A 58 -9.14 -3.17 -17.14
CA THR A 58 -7.80 -2.70 -16.79
C THR A 58 -7.41 -3.09 -15.37
N ARG A 59 -6.12 -3.41 -15.21
CA ARG A 59 -5.46 -3.52 -13.91
C ARG A 59 -5.68 -2.25 -13.09
N LYS A 60 -5.72 -2.38 -11.76
CA LYS A 60 -5.95 -1.25 -10.84
C LYS A 60 -4.67 -0.90 -10.06
N PRO A 61 -4.29 0.38 -10.01
CA PRO A 61 -3.13 0.82 -9.26
C PRO A 61 -3.42 0.88 -7.76
N TYR A 62 -2.48 0.42 -6.92
CA TYR A 62 -2.50 0.62 -5.47
C TYR A 62 -1.09 0.88 -4.97
N THR A 63 -0.95 1.87 -4.09
CA THR A 63 0.33 2.18 -3.47
C THR A 63 0.75 1.05 -2.54
N LEU A 64 2.06 0.80 -2.49
CA LEU A 64 2.64 -0.28 -1.72
C LEU A 64 2.94 0.21 -0.31
N GLY A 65 2.56 -0.61 0.68
CA GLY A 65 2.87 -0.38 2.07
C GLY A 65 3.52 -1.60 2.69
N ARG A 66 4.15 -1.38 3.85
CA ARG A 66 4.70 -2.41 4.70
C ARG A 66 4.26 -2.13 6.13
N LEU A 67 3.58 -3.08 6.76
CA LEU A 67 3.13 -2.96 8.14
C LEU A 67 4.19 -3.54 9.08
N ASN A 68 4.46 -2.87 10.20
CA ASN A 68 5.47 -3.29 11.18
C ASN A 68 6.83 -3.58 10.53
N LYS A 69 7.19 -2.83 9.49
CA LYS A 69 8.41 -3.04 8.67
C LYS A 69 8.58 -4.44 8.06
N MET A 70 7.55 -5.31 8.07
CA MET A 70 7.65 -6.68 7.57
C MET A 70 6.57 -7.05 6.55
N GLU A 71 5.29 -6.76 6.81
CA GLU A 71 4.21 -7.34 6.00
C GLU A 71 3.85 -6.47 4.80
N LEU A 72 4.03 -6.99 3.59
CA LEU A 72 3.57 -6.36 2.36
C LEU A 72 2.04 -6.13 2.41
N ALA A 73 1.61 -4.90 2.11
CA ALA A 73 0.22 -4.52 2.18
C ALA A 73 -0.19 -3.52 1.10
N ILE A 74 -1.49 -3.53 0.78
CA ILE A 74 -2.16 -2.47 0.01
C ILE A 74 -3.45 -2.07 0.73
N SER A 75 -3.89 -0.83 0.52
CA SER A 75 -5.22 -0.37 0.94
C SER A 75 -6.13 -0.23 -0.28
N VAL A 76 -7.35 -0.76 -0.19
CA VAL A 76 -8.30 -0.84 -1.30
C VAL A 76 -9.65 -0.30 -0.87
N LYS A 77 -10.09 0.79 -1.48
CA LYS A 77 -11.48 1.22 -1.44
C LYS A 77 -12.27 0.55 -2.57
N ILE A 78 -13.38 -0.10 -2.25
CA ILE A 78 -14.33 -0.59 -3.24
C ILE A 78 -15.04 0.62 -3.86
N ALA A 79 -14.70 0.90 -5.13
CA ALA A 79 -15.32 1.93 -5.95
C ALA A 79 -16.00 1.37 -7.22
N GLY A 80 -15.86 0.07 -7.47
CA GLY A 80 -16.48 -0.65 -8.57
C GLY A 80 -16.04 -2.11 -8.64
N LYS A 81 -16.49 -2.82 -9.69
CA LYS A 81 -16.31 -4.28 -9.84
C LYS A 81 -14.85 -4.75 -9.73
N GLY A 82 -13.89 -4.01 -10.29
CA GLY A 82 -12.48 -4.38 -10.21
C GLY A 82 -11.89 -4.32 -8.79
N SER A 83 -12.16 -3.24 -8.05
CA SER A 83 -11.75 -3.13 -6.64
C SER A 83 -12.52 -4.11 -5.74
N GLU A 84 -13.78 -4.36 -6.06
CA GLU A 84 -14.61 -5.34 -5.35
C GLU A 84 -14.04 -6.76 -5.52
N TYR A 85 -13.68 -7.13 -6.75
CA TYR A 85 -13.01 -8.39 -7.05
C TYR A 85 -11.73 -8.54 -6.22
N ILE A 86 -10.87 -7.52 -6.21
CA ILE A 86 -9.60 -7.55 -5.47
C ILE A 86 -9.84 -7.80 -3.98
N VAL A 87 -10.86 -7.19 -3.38
CA VAL A 87 -11.19 -7.39 -1.96
C VAL A 87 -11.79 -8.78 -1.72
N LYS A 88 -12.74 -9.21 -2.56
CA LYS A 88 -13.60 -10.38 -2.28
C LYS A 88 -13.08 -11.72 -2.80
N THR A 89 -12.23 -11.73 -3.82
CA THR A 89 -11.72 -12.99 -4.39
C THR A 89 -10.85 -13.76 -3.38
N ASN A 90 -10.87 -15.08 -3.38
CA ASN A 90 -9.88 -15.88 -2.62
C ASN A 90 -8.72 -16.35 -3.52
N GLU A 91 -8.81 -16.06 -4.82
CA GLU A 91 -7.75 -16.40 -5.78
C GLU A 91 -6.51 -15.53 -5.57
N LYS A 92 -5.36 -16.06 -6.02
CA LYS A 92 -4.11 -15.30 -6.02
C LYS A 92 -4.23 -14.08 -6.93
N LEU A 93 -3.77 -12.93 -6.43
CA LEU A 93 -3.76 -11.69 -7.20
C LEU A 93 -2.50 -11.63 -8.06
N ASN A 94 -2.69 -11.45 -9.38
CA ASN A 94 -1.58 -11.17 -10.28
C ASN A 94 -1.21 -9.67 -10.21
N VAL A 95 -0.01 -9.39 -9.74
CA VAL A 95 0.47 -8.04 -9.43
C VAL A 95 1.71 -7.71 -10.23
N LEU A 96 1.75 -6.54 -10.88
CA LEU A 96 2.98 -5.98 -11.45
C LEU A 96 3.56 -4.93 -10.50
N ALA A 97 4.79 -5.15 -10.04
CA ALA A 97 5.44 -4.32 -9.02
C ALA A 97 6.99 -4.47 -9.01
N PRO A 98 7.69 -3.59 -8.28
CA PRO A 98 7.25 -2.24 -7.96
C PRO A 98 7.23 -1.37 -9.23
N LEU A 99 6.37 -0.37 -9.23
CA LEU A 99 6.24 0.64 -10.29
C LEU A 99 6.32 2.04 -9.67
N GLY A 100 6.62 3.04 -10.51
CA GLY A 100 6.80 4.42 -10.07
C GLY A 100 8.19 4.71 -9.52
N ASN A 101 8.50 6.00 -9.39
CA ASN A 101 9.73 6.46 -8.77
C ASN A 101 9.56 6.49 -7.25
N PRO A 102 10.64 6.29 -6.49
CA PRO A 102 10.60 6.43 -5.04
C PRO A 102 10.27 7.87 -4.62
N PHE A 103 9.59 8.00 -3.49
CA PHE A 103 9.45 9.24 -2.76
C PHE A 103 10.71 9.46 -1.90
N VAL A 104 11.43 10.54 -2.16
CA VAL A 104 12.67 10.90 -1.46
C VAL A 104 12.50 12.33 -0.93
N PRO A 105 12.12 12.51 0.35
CA PRO A 105 11.98 13.84 0.93
C PRO A 105 13.37 14.48 1.12
N GLU A 106 13.45 15.79 0.91
CA GLU A 106 14.71 16.55 1.06
C GLU A 106 15.15 16.71 2.52
N SER A 107 14.24 16.48 3.47
CA SER A 107 14.52 16.57 4.92
C SER A 107 13.71 15.53 5.70
N GLY A 108 14.19 15.18 6.90
CA GLY A 108 13.50 14.29 7.83
C GLY A 108 12.39 14.95 8.64
N ASN A 109 12.16 16.26 8.51
CA ASN A 109 11.12 16.97 9.24
C ASN A 109 9.84 16.98 8.39
N GLY A 110 8.80 16.25 8.79
CA GLY A 110 7.55 16.18 8.06
C GLY A 110 6.44 15.45 8.80
N ALA A 111 5.31 15.27 8.10
CA ALA A 111 4.20 14.44 8.53
C ALA A 111 3.60 13.73 7.31
N VAL A 112 3.06 12.54 7.53
CA VAL A 112 2.33 11.79 6.51
C VAL A 112 0.84 11.99 6.73
N ILE A 113 0.13 12.48 5.72
CA ILE A 113 -1.32 12.69 5.77
C ILE A 113 -1.97 11.86 4.67
N VAL A 114 -2.83 10.90 5.05
CA VAL A 114 -3.46 9.98 4.11
C VAL A 114 -4.97 9.85 4.34
N ALA A 115 -5.69 9.52 3.27
CA ALA A 115 -7.03 8.96 3.39
C ALA A 115 -6.94 7.46 3.72
N PRO A 116 -8.01 6.83 4.27
CA PRO A 116 -8.05 5.40 4.56
C PRO A 116 -7.68 4.49 3.38
N SER A 117 -7.96 4.91 2.15
CA SER A 117 -7.61 4.16 0.93
C SER A 117 -6.11 4.08 0.65
N CYS A 118 -5.29 4.83 1.38
CA CYS A 118 -3.83 4.83 1.27
C CYS A 118 -3.16 4.49 2.62
N LEU A 119 -3.88 3.87 3.55
CA LEU A 119 -3.39 3.63 4.91
C LEU A 119 -2.11 2.79 4.94
N ALA A 120 -2.01 1.74 4.11
CA ALA A 120 -0.84 0.87 4.04
C ALA A 120 0.45 1.65 3.74
N GLU A 121 0.41 2.51 2.73
CA GLU A 121 1.53 3.39 2.38
C GLU A 121 1.77 4.46 3.46
N GLY A 122 0.69 5.00 4.05
CA GLY A 122 0.81 5.97 5.14
C GLY A 122 1.59 5.44 6.33
N ILE A 123 1.27 4.22 6.78
CA ILE A 123 2.00 3.50 7.83
C ILE A 123 3.45 3.29 7.39
N HIS A 124 3.67 2.80 6.17
CA HIS A 124 5.00 2.54 5.65
C HIS A 124 5.89 3.79 5.66
N LEU A 125 5.39 4.91 5.15
CA LEU A 125 6.12 6.18 5.10
C LEU A 125 6.43 6.70 6.51
N SER A 126 5.44 6.64 7.41
CA SER A 126 5.60 7.08 8.79
C SER A 126 6.67 6.28 9.51
N GLU A 127 6.65 4.95 9.41
CA GLU A 127 7.63 4.05 10.01
C GLU A 127 9.03 4.17 9.36
N HIS A 128 9.09 4.42 8.05
CA HIS A 128 10.35 4.50 7.30
C HIS A 128 11.09 5.81 7.58
N PHE A 129 10.37 6.93 7.64
CA PHE A 129 10.96 8.26 7.86
C PHE A 129 10.93 8.71 9.32
N ASP A 130 10.33 7.93 10.22
CA ASP A 130 10.17 8.25 11.65
C ASP A 130 9.46 9.59 11.88
N ILE A 131 8.28 9.73 11.24
CA ILE A 131 7.46 10.96 11.27
C ILE A 131 6.00 10.66 11.59
N PRO A 132 5.23 11.64 12.14
CA PRO A 132 3.83 11.41 12.50
C PRO A 132 2.94 11.01 11.32
N LEU A 133 2.01 10.08 11.57
CA LEU A 133 0.93 9.70 10.66
C LEU A 133 -0.40 10.35 11.07
N ILE A 134 -1.07 10.99 10.12
CA ILE A 134 -2.42 11.54 10.25
C ILE A 134 -3.32 10.84 9.24
N VAL A 135 -4.33 10.12 9.72
CA VAL A 135 -5.33 9.46 8.87
C VAL A 135 -6.59 10.32 8.85
N ALA A 136 -6.85 10.99 7.73
CA ALA A 136 -8.01 11.83 7.53
C ALA A 136 -9.17 11.03 6.93
N SER A 137 -10.15 10.67 7.76
CA SER A 137 -11.33 9.89 7.34
C SER A 137 -12.62 10.67 7.56
N ARG A 138 -13.58 10.49 6.65
CA ARG A 138 -14.95 11.02 6.82
C ARG A 138 -15.74 10.23 7.86
N THR A 139 -15.43 8.95 8.02
CA THR A 139 -16.10 8.01 8.92
C THR A 139 -15.10 7.40 9.87
N GLU A 140 -15.58 6.93 11.03
CA GLU A 140 -14.71 6.33 12.04
C GLU A 140 -13.94 5.13 11.48
N LEU A 141 -12.68 5.02 11.89
CA LEU A 141 -11.86 3.86 11.58
C LEU A 141 -12.28 2.70 12.48
N ASN A 142 -12.18 1.47 11.97
CA ASN A 142 -12.43 0.27 12.73
C ASN A 142 -11.49 0.20 13.96
N ASP A 143 -12.04 -0.10 15.14
CA ASP A 143 -11.28 -0.18 16.40
C ASP A 143 -10.07 -1.12 16.32
N LYS A 144 -10.17 -2.22 15.57
CA LYS A 144 -9.06 -3.16 15.39
C LYS A 144 -7.89 -2.50 14.65
N ILE A 145 -8.20 -1.66 13.67
CA ILE A 145 -7.19 -0.90 12.91
C ILE A 145 -6.61 0.20 13.78
N VAL A 146 -7.43 0.94 14.52
CA VAL A 146 -6.94 1.97 15.46
C VAL A 146 -5.98 1.37 16.50
N LYS A 147 -6.27 0.18 17.02
CA LYS A 147 -5.39 -0.52 17.96
C LYS A 147 -4.05 -0.95 17.36
N LYS A 148 -3.97 -1.18 16.04
CA LYS A 148 -2.70 -1.50 15.35
C LYS A 148 -1.84 -0.27 15.07
N LEU A 149 -2.41 0.93 15.13
CA LEU A 149 -1.75 2.21 14.87
C LEU A 149 -1.19 2.88 16.14
N LYS A 150 -1.47 2.32 17.32
CA LYS A 150 -1.03 2.81 18.63
C LYS A 150 0.09 1.94 19.17
#